data_AF-A0A847IQ90-F1
#
_entry.id   AF-A0A847IQ90-F1
#
_cell.length_a   1.000
_cell.length_b   1.000
_cell.length_c   1.000
_cell.angle_alpha   90.00
_cell.angle_beta   90.00
_cell.angle_gamma   90.00
#
_symmetry.space_group_name_H-M   'P 1'
#
loop_
_entity.id
_entity.type
_entity.pdbx_description
1 polymer ?
#
loop_
_entity_poly.entity_id
_entity_poly.type
_entity_poly.pdbx_seq_one_letter_code
_entity_poly.pdbx_strand_id
1 'polypeptide(L)'
;METKYFNQTLRKLVYAGAARRYKDLTPSIVSRIETEVYTLCEQGRAKTFVLWANLADEIWDSGMMMGLGFGAAPGSLVNYCLNITHVDPLSYNLLFERFFDPAPGKTLEVILDVENDYVETVTKLIADMRQEEGSSIKLCESSSLACIPHRALINDLYCITAQPTDVKTWEMIQAGDTEECYLMGSRFAREHLAAIKPFGIFELTALEAMLRPGNMELLPQYREAKQQNRVWKCGIGAVDKLLAETYGLILYQEQLMTIAALVGNYTQFGTLPFMRTFFYGPRDSALAACREEFMASARDNGYDEEKVQALWERMERFGPCTFNKSHAVCSALTSYYCAYVKAHTGD
;
A
#
# COMPACT_ATOMS: atom_id res chain seq x y z
N MET A 1 2.33 -17.01 30.66
CA MET A 1 1.02 -16.41 31.05
C MET A 1 0.78 -15.10 30.29
N GLU A 2 1.77 -14.21 30.27
CA GLU A 2 1.74 -12.93 29.53
C GLU A 2 1.49 -13.07 28.01
N THR A 3 2.19 -13.97 27.31
CA THR A 3 2.00 -14.17 25.86
C THR A 3 0.58 -14.57 25.49
N LYS A 4 -0.02 -15.53 26.23
CA LYS A 4 -1.40 -15.96 26.01
C LYS A 4 -2.39 -14.81 26.21
N TYR A 5 -2.14 -13.96 27.20
CA TYR A 5 -2.94 -12.76 27.43
C TYR A 5 -2.87 -11.82 26.22
N PHE A 6 -1.68 -11.43 25.77
CA PHE A 6 -1.55 -10.51 24.62
C PHE A 6 -2.11 -11.09 23.31
N ASN A 7 -1.94 -12.38 23.05
CA ASN A 7 -2.53 -13.02 21.87
C ASN A 7 -4.06 -12.95 21.89
N GLN A 8 -4.68 -13.21 23.04
CA GLN A 8 -6.13 -13.09 23.21
C GLN A 8 -6.61 -11.63 23.14
N THR A 9 -5.85 -10.70 23.72
CA THR A 9 -6.16 -9.27 23.69
C THR A 9 -6.08 -8.71 22.28
N LEU A 10 -5.01 -9.00 21.54
CA LEU A 10 -4.87 -8.57 20.14
C LEU A 10 -6.07 -9.04 19.32
N ARG A 11 -6.41 -10.33 19.39
CA ARG A 11 -7.55 -10.88 18.66
C ARG A 11 -8.85 -10.16 19.01
N LYS A 12 -9.12 -9.90 20.29
CA LYS A 12 -10.32 -9.17 20.73
C LYS A 12 -10.37 -7.75 20.16
N LEU A 13 -9.24 -7.02 20.23
CA LEU A 13 -9.15 -5.65 19.70
C LEU A 13 -9.38 -5.63 18.20
N VAL A 14 -8.77 -6.56 17.45
CA VAL A 14 -8.92 -6.66 16.00
C VAL A 14 -10.37 -6.94 15.61
N TYR A 15 -11.06 -7.88 16.26
CA TYR A 15 -12.47 -8.15 15.98
C TYR A 15 -13.39 -7.00 16.38
N ALA A 16 -13.11 -6.33 17.50
CA ALA A 16 -13.84 -5.12 17.89
C ALA A 16 -13.66 -4.00 16.85
N GLY A 17 -12.44 -3.82 16.35
CA GLY A 17 -12.13 -2.91 15.25
C GLY A 17 -12.85 -3.27 13.95
N ALA A 18 -12.79 -4.54 13.55
CA ALA A 18 -13.46 -5.04 12.35
C ALA A 18 -14.98 -4.79 12.40
N ALA A 19 -15.62 -4.99 13.56
CA ALA A 19 -17.04 -4.70 13.76
C ALA A 19 -17.39 -3.20 13.69
N ARG A 20 -16.43 -2.29 13.93
CA ARG A 20 -16.60 -0.85 13.69
C ARG A 20 -16.40 -0.47 12.23
N ARG A 21 -15.47 -1.14 11.54
CA ARG A 21 -15.05 -0.81 10.17
C ARG A 21 -15.96 -1.40 9.09
N TYR A 22 -16.50 -2.59 9.32
CA TYR A 22 -17.30 -3.32 8.35
C TYR A 22 -18.73 -3.51 8.84
N LYS A 23 -19.68 -3.34 7.91
CA LYS A 23 -21.08 -3.69 8.15
C LYS A 23 -21.26 -5.18 8.42
N ASP A 24 -20.60 -6.01 7.61
CA ASP A 24 -20.68 -7.46 7.67
C ASP A 24 -19.28 -8.10 7.54
N LEU A 25 -18.95 -9.03 8.43
CA LEU A 25 -17.68 -9.77 8.37
C LEU A 25 -17.79 -10.95 7.40
N THR A 26 -17.45 -10.70 6.14
CA THR A 26 -17.43 -11.75 5.11
C THR A 26 -16.37 -12.83 5.40
N PRO A 27 -16.48 -14.04 4.83
CA PRO A 27 -15.47 -15.08 4.97
C PRO A 27 -14.06 -14.62 4.57
N SER A 28 -13.94 -13.74 3.57
CA SER A 28 -12.65 -13.19 3.14
C SER A 28 -12.02 -12.28 4.20
N ILE A 29 -12.83 -11.44 4.85
CA ILE A 29 -12.38 -10.55 5.93
C ILE A 29 -11.93 -11.38 7.13
N VAL A 30 -12.76 -12.35 7.56
CA VAL A 30 -12.44 -13.25 8.67
C VAL A 30 -11.17 -14.04 8.38
N SER A 31 -11.05 -14.62 7.18
CA SER A 31 -9.84 -15.36 6.79
C SER A 31 -8.58 -14.49 6.86
N ARG A 32 -8.64 -13.24 6.36
CA ARG A 32 -7.49 -12.33 6.42
C ARG A 32 -7.13 -11.95 7.86
N ILE A 33 -8.12 -11.63 8.70
CA ILE A 33 -7.92 -11.35 10.13
C ILE A 33 -7.23 -12.54 10.81
N GLU A 34 -7.75 -13.74 10.61
CA GLU A 34 -7.23 -14.95 11.25
C GLU A 34 -5.78 -15.24 10.82
N THR A 35 -5.48 -15.12 9.53
CA THR A 35 -4.12 -15.29 9.02
C THR A 35 -3.16 -14.28 9.65
N GLU A 36 -3.47 -12.98 9.60
CA GLU A 36 -2.59 -11.95 10.15
C GLU A 36 -2.42 -12.08 11.67
N VAL A 37 -3.52 -12.25 12.42
CA VAL A 37 -3.47 -12.39 13.88
C VAL A 37 -2.66 -13.63 14.27
N TYR A 38 -2.88 -14.76 13.58
CA TYR A 38 -2.11 -15.98 13.84
C TYR A 38 -0.61 -15.74 13.58
N THR A 39 -0.24 -15.19 12.43
CA THR A 39 1.16 -14.89 12.11
C THR A 39 1.80 -13.98 13.15
N LEU A 40 1.15 -12.88 13.52
CA LEU A 40 1.68 -11.94 14.51
C LEU A 40 1.83 -12.59 15.90
N CYS A 41 0.90 -13.47 16.29
CA CYS A 41 0.97 -14.21 17.54
C CYS A 41 2.13 -15.21 17.55
N GLU A 42 2.30 -15.99 16.48
CA GLU A 42 3.38 -16.97 16.35
C GLU A 42 4.76 -16.31 16.34
N GLN A 43 4.86 -15.11 15.76
CA GLN A 43 6.09 -14.31 15.74
C GLN A 43 6.30 -13.49 17.04
N GLY A 44 5.47 -13.71 18.06
CA GLY A 44 5.61 -13.03 19.36
C GLY A 44 5.35 -11.52 19.33
N ARG A 45 4.67 -11.01 18.29
CA ARG A 45 4.43 -9.58 18.08
C ARG A 45 3.11 -9.09 18.65
N ALA A 46 2.28 -9.95 19.23
CA ALA A 46 0.96 -9.56 19.74
C ALA A 46 1.01 -8.39 20.75
N LYS A 47 1.99 -8.40 21.66
CA LYS A 47 2.18 -7.32 22.64
C LYS A 47 2.46 -5.97 21.96
N THR A 48 3.35 -5.95 20.97
CA THR A 48 3.67 -4.75 20.18
C THR A 48 2.40 -4.13 19.59
N PHE A 49 1.56 -4.93 18.93
CA PHE A 49 0.33 -4.41 18.31
C PHE A 49 -0.71 -3.96 19.33
N VAL A 50 -0.80 -4.59 20.50
CA VAL A 50 -1.68 -4.13 21.59
C VAL A 50 -1.23 -2.76 22.11
N LEU A 51 0.08 -2.56 22.27
CA LEU A 51 0.63 -1.25 22.67
C LEU A 51 0.40 -0.18 21.60
N TRP A 52 0.61 -0.53 20.33
CA TRP A 52 0.36 0.38 19.20
C TRP A 52 -1.12 0.73 19.07
N ALA A 53 -2.03 -0.21 19.30
CA ALA A 53 -3.46 0.05 19.32
C ALA A 53 -3.84 1.05 20.42
N ASN A 54 -3.30 0.88 21.63
CA ASN A 54 -3.55 1.82 22.73
C ASN A 54 -3.04 3.23 22.39
N LEU A 55 -1.85 3.35 21.81
CA LEU A 55 -1.32 4.64 21.36
C LEU A 55 -2.21 5.27 20.29
N ALA A 56 -2.63 4.49 19.28
CA ALA A 56 -3.51 4.98 18.23
C ALA A 56 -4.83 5.49 18.82
N ASP A 57 -5.47 4.72 19.70
CA ASP A 57 -6.71 5.12 20.36
C ASP A 57 -6.50 6.36 21.26
N GLU A 58 -5.36 6.51 21.95
CA GLU A 58 -5.05 7.71 22.74
C GLU A 58 -4.88 8.97 21.88
N ILE A 59 -4.26 8.84 20.69
CA ILE A 59 -4.15 9.94 19.73
C ILE A 59 -5.56 10.36 19.26
N TRP A 60 -6.41 9.38 18.95
CA TRP A 60 -7.79 9.62 18.51
C TRP A 60 -8.68 10.24 19.60
N ASP A 61 -8.63 9.71 20.82
CA ASP A 61 -9.41 10.20 21.95
C ASP A 61 -8.99 11.62 22.36
N SER A 62 -7.75 12.00 22.09
CA SER A 62 -7.24 13.36 22.23
C SER A 62 -7.73 14.31 21.12
N GLY A 63 -8.46 13.79 20.14
CA GLY A 63 -8.99 14.54 19.00
C GLY A 63 -7.95 14.94 17.97
N MET A 64 -6.75 14.34 18.01
CA MET A 64 -5.68 14.52 17.04
C MET A 64 -5.91 13.61 15.84
N MET A 65 -5.59 14.10 14.65
CA MET A 65 -5.79 13.36 13.40
C MET A 65 -4.52 12.64 12.96
N MET A 66 -4.72 11.45 12.40
CA MET A 66 -3.69 10.70 11.69
C MET A 66 -4.03 10.59 10.22
N GLY A 67 -3.00 10.56 9.37
CA GLY A 67 -3.15 10.31 7.95
C GLY A 67 -3.51 8.87 7.62
N LEU A 68 -3.83 8.64 6.35
CA LEU A 68 -4.37 7.37 5.88
C LEU A 68 -3.43 6.17 6.10
N GLY A 69 -2.14 6.46 6.25
CA GLY A 69 -1.06 5.53 6.56
C GLY A 69 0.11 5.70 5.61
N PHE A 70 1.30 5.29 6.05
CA PHE A 70 2.53 5.49 5.29
C PHE A 70 3.30 4.18 5.08
N GLY A 71 4.06 4.10 3.99
CA GLY A 71 4.89 2.92 3.68
C GLY A 71 4.04 1.66 3.48
N ALA A 72 4.49 0.54 4.05
CA ALA A 72 3.83 -0.75 3.88
C ALA A 72 2.71 -1.01 4.90
N ALA A 73 2.63 -0.24 6.00
CA ALA A 73 1.66 -0.45 7.08
C ALA A 73 0.20 -0.60 6.63
N PRO A 74 -0.29 0.14 5.60
CA PRO A 74 -1.66 -0.02 5.09
C PRO A 74 -1.95 -1.41 4.50
N GLY A 75 -0.94 -2.24 4.23
CA GLY A 75 -1.11 -3.62 3.79
C GLY A 75 -1.64 -4.57 4.86
N SER A 76 -1.72 -4.17 6.13
CA SER A 76 -2.22 -5.01 7.22
C SER A 76 -3.68 -4.69 7.57
N LEU A 77 -4.51 -5.72 7.52
CA LEU A 77 -5.90 -5.63 7.99
C LEU A 77 -5.96 -5.50 9.52
N VAL A 78 -4.97 -6.06 10.23
CA VAL A 78 -4.80 -5.81 11.68
C VAL A 78 -4.56 -4.33 11.94
N ASN A 79 -3.64 -3.66 11.23
CA ASN A 79 -3.43 -2.21 11.40
C ASN A 79 -4.70 -1.39 11.13
N TYR A 80 -5.43 -1.74 10.07
CA TYR A 80 -6.70 -1.08 9.73
C TYR A 80 -7.77 -1.24 10.83
N CYS A 81 -7.89 -2.46 11.38
CA CYS A 81 -8.82 -2.73 12.49
C CYS A 81 -8.40 -2.01 13.79
N LEU A 82 -7.09 -1.83 14.02
CA LEU A 82 -6.55 -1.21 15.23
C LEU A 82 -6.41 0.32 15.13
N ASN A 83 -7.01 0.97 14.13
CA ASN A 83 -6.92 2.42 13.91
C ASN A 83 -5.49 2.95 13.67
N ILE A 84 -4.56 2.08 13.29
CA ILE A 84 -3.18 2.44 12.96
C ILE A 84 -3.11 2.96 11.51
N THR A 85 -3.95 2.43 10.63
CA THR A 85 -4.12 2.88 9.24
C THR A 85 -5.60 2.99 8.88
N HIS A 86 -5.93 3.69 7.79
CA HIS A 86 -7.32 4.04 7.45
C HIS A 86 -7.75 3.67 6.03
N VAL A 87 -6.90 2.93 5.31
CA VAL A 87 -7.23 2.31 4.02
C VAL A 87 -7.51 0.84 4.23
N ASP A 88 -8.65 0.36 3.73
CA ASP A 88 -8.97 -1.07 3.74
C ASP A 88 -8.04 -1.84 2.78
N PRO A 89 -7.13 -2.70 3.27
CA PRO A 89 -6.19 -3.42 2.41
C PRO A 89 -6.87 -4.36 1.42
N LEU A 90 -8.07 -4.87 1.73
CA LEU A 90 -8.77 -5.79 0.83
C LEU A 90 -9.34 -5.05 -0.39
N SER A 91 -9.92 -3.87 -0.16
CA SER A 91 -10.51 -3.03 -1.21
C SER A 91 -9.48 -2.56 -2.25
N TYR A 92 -8.21 -2.46 -1.84
CA TYR A 92 -7.11 -1.96 -2.68
C TYR A 92 -6.07 -3.03 -3.04
N ASN A 93 -6.33 -4.31 -2.74
CA ASN A 93 -5.44 -5.44 -3.01
C ASN A 93 -4.02 -5.24 -2.43
N LEU A 94 -3.94 -4.82 -1.16
CA LEU A 94 -2.68 -4.60 -0.46
C LEU A 94 -2.24 -5.86 0.32
N LEU A 95 -0.93 -6.11 0.32
CA LEU A 95 -0.34 -7.33 0.86
C LEU A 95 0.19 -7.14 2.28
N PHE A 96 -0.23 -8.02 3.20
CA PHE A 96 0.26 -8.03 4.59
C PHE A 96 1.74 -8.39 4.63
N GLU A 97 2.17 -9.28 3.76
CA GLU A 97 3.55 -9.75 3.69
C GLU A 97 4.49 -8.69 3.13
N ARG A 98 3.96 -7.64 2.48
CA ARG A 98 4.77 -6.46 2.15
C ARG A 98 5.06 -5.61 3.39
N PHE A 99 4.16 -5.62 4.38
CA PHE A 99 4.33 -4.93 5.66
C PHE A 99 5.20 -5.71 6.63
N PHE A 100 4.87 -6.98 6.85
CA PHE A 100 5.46 -7.78 7.90
C PHE A 100 6.46 -8.79 7.32
N ASP A 101 7.72 -8.68 7.75
CA ASP A 101 8.80 -9.61 7.40
C ASP A 101 9.21 -10.41 8.64
N PRO A 102 8.85 -11.71 8.75
CA PRO A 102 9.20 -12.55 9.89
C PRO A 102 10.67 -12.98 9.90
N ALA A 103 11.48 -12.60 8.89
CA ALA A 103 12.88 -12.99 8.85
C ALA A 103 13.66 -12.46 10.08
N PRO A 104 14.59 -13.24 10.64
CA PRO A 104 15.40 -12.82 11.78
C PRO A 104 16.14 -11.50 11.51
N GLY A 105 16.22 -10.64 12.53
CA GLY A 105 16.91 -9.35 12.45
C GLY A 105 16.16 -8.26 11.68
N LYS A 106 14.94 -8.52 11.20
CA LYS A 106 14.08 -7.49 10.63
C LYS A 106 13.33 -6.75 11.74
N THR A 107 13.46 -5.42 11.72
CA THR A 107 12.69 -4.55 12.60
C THR A 107 11.27 -4.41 12.06
N LEU A 108 10.29 -4.64 12.92
CA LEU A 108 8.90 -4.31 12.63
C LEU A 108 8.68 -2.80 12.85
N GLU A 109 8.44 -2.07 11.77
CA GLU A 109 8.31 -0.62 11.80
C GLU A 109 6.94 -0.18 11.30
N VAL A 110 6.31 0.73 12.05
CA VAL A 110 5.16 1.51 11.58
C VAL A 110 5.53 2.98 11.53
N ILE A 111 5.07 3.67 10.49
CA ILE A 111 5.21 5.11 10.34
C ILE A 111 3.82 5.69 10.51
N LEU A 112 3.61 6.44 11.59
CA LEU A 112 2.37 7.19 11.81
C LEU A 112 2.48 8.53 11.08
N ASP A 113 1.52 8.77 10.21
CA ASP A 113 1.37 10.04 9.51
C ASP A 113 0.57 10.98 10.41
N VAL A 114 1.18 12.06 10.88
CA VAL A 114 0.58 12.96 11.87
C VAL A 114 0.65 14.41 11.40
N GLU A 115 -0.37 15.18 11.75
CA GLU A 115 -0.39 16.62 11.44
C GLU A 115 0.73 17.33 12.20
N ASN A 116 1.33 18.33 11.54
CA ASN A 116 2.50 19.05 12.05
C ASN A 116 2.31 19.57 13.49
N ASP A 117 1.12 20.09 13.80
CA ASP A 117 0.77 20.64 15.12
C ASP A 117 0.77 19.58 16.24
N TYR A 118 0.68 18.30 15.87
CA TYR A 118 0.61 17.19 16.82
C TYR A 118 1.92 16.41 16.96
N VAL A 119 2.92 16.67 16.11
CA VAL A 119 4.20 15.92 16.08
C VAL A 119 4.86 15.88 17.46
N GLU A 120 4.97 17.03 18.14
CA GLU A 120 5.63 17.10 19.46
C GLU A 120 4.84 16.30 20.52
N THR A 121 3.52 16.43 20.53
CA THR A 121 2.64 15.72 21.46
C THR A 121 2.72 14.21 21.24
N VAL A 122 2.60 13.76 19.99
CA VAL A 122 2.67 12.33 19.65
C VAL A 122 4.07 11.78 19.92
N THR A 123 5.13 12.55 19.71
CA THR A 123 6.50 12.15 20.07
C THR A 123 6.63 11.85 21.55
N LYS A 124 6.02 12.67 22.42
CA LYS A 124 5.99 12.42 23.88
C LYS A 124 5.22 11.15 24.22
N LEU A 125 4.05 10.94 23.62
CA LEU A 125 3.28 9.70 23.79
C LEU A 125 4.08 8.45 23.40
N ILE A 126 4.82 8.51 22.29
CA ILE A 126 5.69 7.43 21.83
C ILE A 126 6.85 7.19 22.80
N ALA A 127 7.42 8.24 23.38
CA ALA A 127 8.52 8.15 24.34
C ALA A 127 8.07 7.57 25.69
N ASP A 128 6.84 7.90 26.12
CA ASP A 128 6.24 7.37 27.35
C ASP A 128 5.77 5.91 27.18
N MET A 129 5.50 5.49 25.95
CA MET A 129 5.17 4.11 25.62
C MET A 129 6.40 3.19 25.69
N ARG A 130 6.28 2.08 26.44
CA ARG A 130 7.30 1.02 26.46
C ARG A 130 7.38 0.31 25.10
N GLN A 131 8.40 0.59 24.30
CA GLN A 131 8.64 -0.13 23.03
C GLN A 131 9.24 -1.52 23.27
N GLU A 132 8.82 -2.50 22.46
CA GLU A 132 9.37 -3.86 22.48
C GLU A 132 10.58 -3.97 21.54
N GLU A 133 11.54 -4.81 21.90
CA GLU A 133 12.76 -5.01 21.11
C GLU A 133 12.45 -5.46 19.66
N GLY A 134 13.17 -4.88 18.70
CA GLY A 134 12.95 -5.14 17.28
C GLY A 134 11.61 -4.60 16.74
N SER A 135 11.00 -3.64 17.42
CA SER A 135 9.89 -2.83 16.91
C SER A 135 10.17 -1.34 17.03
N SER A 136 9.65 -0.53 16.10
CA SER A 136 9.78 0.92 16.11
C SER A 136 8.50 1.60 15.62
N ILE A 137 8.18 2.74 16.23
CA ILE A 137 7.25 3.71 15.67
C ILE A 137 8.07 4.91 15.20
N LYS A 138 7.84 5.32 13.96
CA LYS A 138 8.34 6.58 13.42
C LYS A 138 7.19 7.52 13.13
N LEU A 139 7.48 8.80 13.07
CA LEU A 139 6.54 9.82 12.63
C LEU A 139 6.91 10.32 11.24
N CYS A 140 5.89 10.54 10.42
CA CYS A 140 5.98 11.37 9.23
C CYS A 140 5.14 12.62 9.49
N GLU A 141 5.76 13.78 9.34
CA GLU A 141 5.07 15.07 9.45
C GLU A 141 4.33 15.34 8.13
N SER A 142 3.04 15.66 8.20
CA SER A 142 2.23 15.91 7.02
C SER A 142 1.38 17.16 7.16
N SER A 143 1.74 18.18 6.37
CA SER A 143 0.92 19.37 6.18
C SER A 143 -0.36 19.10 5.38
N SER A 144 -0.39 18.00 4.60
CA SER A 144 -1.53 17.67 3.75
C SER A 144 -2.78 17.22 4.52
N LEU A 145 -2.62 16.86 5.80
CA LEU A 145 -3.74 16.51 6.68
C LEU A 145 -4.58 17.75 7.07
N ALA A 146 -3.95 18.93 7.14
CA ALA A 146 -4.65 20.18 7.37
C ALA A 146 -5.61 20.55 6.21
N CYS A 147 -5.37 20.00 5.02
CA CYS A 147 -6.19 20.23 3.82
C CYS A 147 -7.40 19.29 3.72
N ILE A 148 -7.50 18.25 4.56
CA ILE A 148 -8.68 17.38 4.61
C ILE A 148 -9.71 18.07 5.51
N PRO A 149 -10.93 18.36 5.03
CA PRO A 149 -11.80 19.34 5.68
C PRO A 149 -12.25 18.83 7.05
N HIS A 150 -12.02 19.68 8.04
CA HIS A 150 -12.29 19.57 9.48
C HIS A 150 -13.52 18.70 9.85
N ARG A 151 -13.32 17.78 10.81
CA ARG A 151 -14.20 16.89 11.60
C ARG A 151 -15.56 16.36 11.05
N ALA A 152 -16.27 17.06 10.19
CA ALA A 152 -17.61 16.71 9.72
C ALA A 152 -17.63 15.75 8.51
N LEU A 153 -16.67 15.88 7.58
CA LEU A 153 -16.45 14.88 6.51
C LEU A 153 -15.72 13.63 7.06
N ILE A 154 -15.05 13.80 8.19
CA ILE A 154 -14.11 12.91 8.83
C ILE A 154 -14.75 11.65 9.45
N ASN A 155 -15.91 11.76 10.09
CA ASN A 155 -16.57 10.58 10.66
C ASN A 155 -17.07 9.58 9.60
N ASP A 156 -17.38 10.05 8.38
CA ASP A 156 -17.77 9.19 7.25
C ASP A 156 -16.56 8.78 6.37
N LEU A 157 -15.50 9.60 6.30
CA LEU A 157 -14.29 9.34 5.51
C LEU A 157 -13.36 8.28 6.10
N TYR A 158 -13.32 8.10 7.42
CA TYR A 158 -12.29 7.24 8.03
C TYR A 158 -12.48 5.74 7.81
N CYS A 159 -13.57 5.31 7.18
CA CYS A 159 -13.69 3.97 6.62
C CYS A 159 -13.72 4.05 5.09
N ILE A 160 -12.56 4.32 4.47
CA ILE A 160 -12.41 4.20 3.01
C ILE A 160 -12.50 2.71 2.64
N THR A 161 -13.74 2.26 2.53
CA THR A 161 -14.14 0.91 2.10
C THR A 161 -14.55 0.89 0.63
N ALA A 162 -14.65 2.07 0.01
CA ALA A 162 -15.02 2.24 -1.38
C ALA A 162 -14.10 3.25 -2.06
N GLN A 163 -14.02 3.14 -3.38
CA GLN A 163 -13.27 4.10 -4.19
C GLN A 163 -14.03 5.43 -4.29
N PRO A 164 -13.31 6.56 -4.29
CA PRO A 164 -13.93 7.86 -4.50
C PRO A 164 -14.56 8.02 -5.89
N THR A 165 -15.76 8.62 -5.97
CA THR A 165 -16.55 8.73 -7.21
C THR A 165 -17.06 10.14 -7.53
N ASP A 166 -16.64 11.18 -6.78
CA ASP A 166 -17.15 12.55 -7.01
C ASP A 166 -16.73 13.08 -8.38
N VAL A 167 -17.73 13.37 -9.22
CA VAL A 167 -17.54 13.74 -10.62
C VAL A 167 -16.75 15.05 -10.73
N LYS A 168 -17.10 16.06 -9.92
CA LYS A 168 -16.47 17.39 -9.96
C LYS A 168 -14.97 17.30 -9.63
N THR A 169 -14.62 16.49 -8.63
CA THR A 169 -13.23 16.25 -8.24
C THR A 169 -12.45 15.56 -9.36
N TRP A 170 -13.03 14.53 -9.98
CA TRP A 170 -12.37 13.83 -11.09
C TRP A 170 -12.21 14.71 -12.33
N GLU A 171 -13.20 15.54 -12.66
CA GLU A 171 -13.09 16.52 -13.76
C GLU A 171 -11.95 17.51 -13.52
N MET A 172 -11.81 18.04 -12.30
CA MET A 172 -10.71 18.94 -11.93
C MET A 172 -9.34 18.26 -12.03
N ILE A 173 -9.22 17.03 -11.52
CA ILE A 173 -7.99 16.22 -11.63
C ILE A 173 -7.66 15.97 -13.11
N GLN A 174 -8.64 15.60 -13.93
CA GLN A 174 -8.46 15.33 -15.36
C GLN A 174 -8.16 16.58 -16.19
N ALA A 175 -8.55 17.77 -15.72
CA ALA A 175 -8.16 19.05 -16.32
C ALA A 175 -6.72 19.44 -15.96
N GLY A 176 -6.14 18.85 -14.91
CA GLY A 176 -4.87 19.28 -14.35
C GLY A 176 -4.99 20.55 -13.50
N ASP A 177 -6.20 20.87 -13.04
CA ASP A 177 -6.50 22.05 -12.23
C ASP A 177 -6.24 21.78 -10.73
N THR A 178 -5.10 21.16 -10.44
CA THR A 178 -4.73 20.64 -9.11
C THR A 178 -3.63 21.46 -8.45
N GLU A 179 -3.52 22.76 -8.77
CA GLU A 179 -2.56 23.65 -8.11
C GLU A 179 -2.73 23.58 -6.58
N GLU A 180 -1.62 23.50 -5.86
CA GLU A 180 -1.57 23.36 -4.39
C GLU A 180 -2.15 22.05 -3.82
N CYS A 181 -2.70 21.15 -4.65
CA CYS A 181 -3.06 19.82 -4.19
C CYS A 181 -1.80 18.99 -3.91
N TYR A 182 -1.85 18.21 -2.83
CA TYR A 182 -0.78 17.28 -2.43
C TYR A 182 -0.34 16.40 -3.61
N LEU A 183 0.98 16.33 -3.86
CA LEU A 183 1.69 15.62 -4.94
C LEU A 183 1.29 15.94 -6.40
N MET A 184 0.11 16.54 -6.61
CA MET A 184 -0.46 16.86 -7.92
C MET A 184 -0.30 18.33 -8.33
N GLY A 185 0.22 19.20 -7.46
CA GLY A 185 0.29 20.65 -7.71
C GLY A 185 1.38 21.12 -8.66
N SER A 186 2.46 20.34 -8.82
CA SER A 186 3.57 20.75 -9.69
C SER A 186 3.10 20.87 -11.15
N ARG A 187 3.67 21.84 -11.90
CA ARG A 187 3.37 21.99 -13.34
C ARG A 187 3.54 20.67 -14.10
N PHE A 188 4.59 19.92 -13.79
CA PHE A 188 4.86 18.62 -14.38
C PHE A 188 3.75 17.61 -14.11
N ALA A 189 3.30 17.47 -12.85
CA ALA A 189 2.20 16.59 -12.49
C ALA A 189 0.91 17.00 -13.21
N ARG A 190 0.57 18.29 -13.20
CA ARG A 190 -0.64 18.84 -13.85
C ARG A 190 -0.68 18.57 -15.35
N GLU A 191 0.44 18.78 -16.05
CA GLU A 191 0.55 18.47 -17.48
C GLU A 191 0.31 16.97 -17.76
N HIS A 192 0.85 16.08 -16.92
CA HIS A 192 0.64 14.64 -17.06
C HIS A 192 -0.78 14.19 -16.69
N LEU A 193 -1.39 14.78 -15.67
CA LEU A 193 -2.80 14.54 -15.32
C LEU A 193 -3.72 14.92 -16.49
N ALA A 194 -3.55 16.11 -17.07
CA ALA A 194 -4.32 16.57 -18.23
C ALA A 194 -4.10 15.70 -19.48
N ALA A 195 -2.88 15.18 -19.66
CA ALA A 195 -2.51 14.34 -20.79
C ALA A 195 -3.03 12.90 -20.70
N ILE A 196 -3.08 12.34 -19.48
CA ILE A 196 -3.46 10.94 -19.21
C ILE A 196 -4.94 10.83 -18.83
N LYS A 197 -5.52 11.88 -18.23
CA LYS A 197 -6.90 11.98 -17.76
C LYS A 197 -7.30 10.78 -16.87
N PRO A 198 -6.64 10.57 -15.71
CA PRO A 198 -6.91 9.42 -14.86
C PRO A 198 -8.40 9.35 -14.48
N PHE A 199 -8.96 8.15 -14.49
CA PHE A 199 -10.34 7.89 -14.10
C PHE A 199 -10.36 6.83 -13.01
N GLY A 200 -10.62 7.26 -11.78
CA GLY A 200 -10.62 6.40 -10.61
C GLY A 200 -9.26 6.30 -9.90
N ILE A 201 -9.32 5.78 -8.68
CA ILE A 201 -8.20 5.84 -7.74
C ILE A 201 -7.02 4.96 -8.13
N PHE A 202 -7.23 3.85 -8.84
CA PHE A 202 -6.14 2.98 -9.26
C PHE A 202 -5.25 3.63 -10.34
N GLU A 203 -5.83 4.38 -11.27
CA GLU A 203 -5.02 5.13 -12.24
C GLU A 203 -4.27 6.27 -11.56
N LEU A 204 -4.90 6.96 -10.60
CA LEU A 204 -4.20 7.97 -9.80
C LEU A 204 -3.06 7.35 -8.99
N THR A 205 -3.27 6.17 -8.39
CA THR A 205 -2.23 5.39 -7.69
C THR A 205 -1.06 5.03 -8.61
N ALA A 206 -1.32 4.68 -9.87
CA ALA A 206 -0.28 4.42 -10.86
C ALA A 206 0.50 5.69 -11.21
N LEU A 207 -0.19 6.83 -11.35
CA LEU A 207 0.46 8.12 -11.56
C LEU A 207 1.34 8.53 -10.38
N GLU A 208 0.87 8.40 -9.15
CA GLU A 208 1.70 8.64 -7.95
C GLU A 208 2.95 7.76 -7.92
N ALA A 209 2.85 6.51 -8.35
CA ALA A 209 4.00 5.62 -8.46
C ALA A 209 4.99 6.01 -9.57
N MET A 210 4.57 6.79 -10.57
CA MET A 210 5.38 7.17 -11.73
C MET A 210 5.87 8.62 -11.71
N LEU A 211 5.14 9.55 -11.10
CA LEU A 211 5.42 10.99 -11.03
C LEU A 211 6.54 11.32 -10.02
N ARG A 212 7.65 10.58 -10.10
CA ARG A 212 8.81 10.78 -9.25
C ARG A 212 10.12 10.41 -9.96
N PRO A 213 11.26 10.93 -9.48
CA PRO A 213 12.58 10.57 -10.03
C PRO A 213 12.77 9.06 -10.12
N GLY A 214 13.24 8.58 -11.27
CA GLY A 214 13.48 7.16 -11.56
C GLY A 214 12.34 6.44 -12.29
N ASN A 215 11.09 6.91 -12.19
CA ASN A 215 9.94 6.22 -12.80
C ASN A 215 9.21 7.02 -13.88
N MET A 216 9.56 8.29 -14.06
CA MET A 216 8.91 9.16 -15.05
C MET A 216 9.04 8.65 -16.49
N GLU A 217 10.06 7.83 -16.79
CA GLU A 217 10.23 7.19 -18.10
C GLU A 217 9.09 6.22 -18.47
N LEU A 218 8.29 5.81 -17.49
CA LEU A 218 7.14 4.93 -17.68
C LEU A 218 5.88 5.70 -18.11
N LEU A 219 5.82 7.02 -17.86
CA LEU A 219 4.64 7.84 -18.17
C LEU A 219 4.26 7.81 -19.65
N PRO A 220 5.19 7.92 -20.63
CA PRO A 220 4.84 7.79 -22.05
C PRO A 220 4.23 6.44 -22.39
N GLN A 221 4.81 5.35 -21.86
CA GLN A 221 4.32 3.98 -22.11
C GLN A 221 2.93 3.77 -21.49
N TYR A 222 2.70 4.23 -20.26
CA TYR A 222 1.40 4.17 -19.61
C TYR A 222 0.35 4.97 -20.37
N ARG A 223 0.69 6.20 -20.78
CA ARG A 223 -0.19 7.07 -21.56
C ARG A 223 -0.58 6.44 -22.89
N GLU A 224 0.40 5.92 -23.63
CA GLU A 224 0.15 5.26 -24.92
C GLU A 224 -0.75 4.04 -24.75
N ALA A 225 -0.43 3.18 -23.77
CA ALA A 225 -1.20 1.98 -23.48
C ALA A 225 -2.66 2.30 -23.11
N LYS A 226 -2.88 3.34 -22.30
CA LYS A 226 -4.22 3.83 -21.99
C LYS A 226 -4.96 4.36 -23.21
N GLN A 227 -4.33 5.25 -23.99
CA GLN A 227 -4.96 5.88 -25.16
C GLN A 227 -5.32 4.86 -26.25
N GLN A 228 -4.50 3.82 -26.42
CA GLN A 228 -4.75 2.74 -27.36
C GLN A 228 -5.63 1.62 -26.79
N ASN A 229 -6.01 1.70 -25.50
CA ASN A 229 -6.67 0.63 -24.76
C ASN A 229 -5.96 -0.73 -24.92
N ARG A 230 -4.62 -0.70 -24.84
CA ARG A 230 -3.75 -1.84 -25.11
C ARG A 230 -3.05 -2.31 -23.84
N VAL A 231 -3.44 -3.48 -23.35
CA VAL A 231 -2.83 -4.13 -22.20
C VAL A 231 -1.79 -5.14 -22.69
N TRP A 232 -0.54 -5.01 -22.26
CA TRP A 232 0.46 -6.05 -22.51
C TRP A 232 0.11 -7.33 -21.74
N LYS A 233 0.28 -8.48 -22.38
CA LYS A 233 -0.03 -9.80 -21.82
C LYS A 233 1.13 -10.76 -22.07
N CYS A 234 1.47 -11.56 -21.06
CA CYS A 234 2.38 -12.70 -21.23
C CYS A 234 1.61 -13.97 -21.60
N GLY A 235 0.28 -13.99 -21.47
CA GLY A 235 -0.55 -15.15 -21.80
C GLY A 235 -0.69 -16.17 -20.66
N ILE A 236 -0.29 -15.80 -19.44
CA ILE A 236 -0.58 -16.51 -18.20
C ILE A 236 -1.78 -15.80 -17.54
N GLY A 237 -2.95 -16.42 -17.57
CA GLY A 237 -4.22 -15.74 -17.29
C GLY A 237 -4.29 -15.04 -15.92
N ALA A 238 -3.69 -15.60 -14.87
CA ALA A 238 -3.64 -14.95 -13.55
C ALA A 238 -2.72 -13.72 -13.52
N VAL A 239 -1.58 -13.78 -14.23
CA VAL A 239 -0.64 -12.65 -14.36
C VAL A 239 -1.22 -11.55 -15.24
N ASP A 240 -1.85 -11.92 -16.36
CA ASP A 240 -2.51 -10.97 -17.25
C ASP A 240 -3.63 -10.19 -16.52
N LYS A 241 -4.36 -10.86 -15.62
CA LYS A 241 -5.36 -10.21 -14.75
C LYS A 241 -4.72 -9.27 -13.74
N LEU A 242 -3.64 -9.68 -13.09
CA LEU A 242 -2.91 -8.87 -12.11
C LEU A 242 -2.37 -7.58 -12.72
N LEU A 243 -1.83 -7.65 -13.93
CA LEU A 243 -1.20 -6.51 -14.59
C LEU A 243 -2.19 -5.65 -15.40
N ALA A 244 -3.45 -6.07 -15.52
CA ALA A 244 -4.47 -5.32 -16.26
C ALA A 244 -4.72 -3.92 -15.69
N GLU A 245 -4.68 -3.78 -14.35
CA GLU A 245 -4.85 -2.50 -13.64
C GLU A 245 -3.81 -1.44 -14.06
N THR A 246 -2.62 -1.88 -14.49
CA THR A 246 -1.48 -1.05 -14.87
C THR A 246 -1.13 -1.18 -16.35
N TYR A 247 -2.09 -1.57 -17.19
CA TYR A 247 -1.92 -1.75 -18.64
C TYR A 247 -0.77 -2.71 -19.03
N GLY A 248 -0.43 -3.66 -18.16
CA GLY A 248 0.66 -4.61 -18.38
C GLY A 248 2.05 -4.10 -17.95
N LEU A 249 2.13 -2.92 -17.31
CA LEU A 249 3.36 -2.45 -16.66
C LEU A 249 3.48 -3.06 -15.27
N ILE A 250 4.70 -3.45 -14.88
CA ILE A 250 4.99 -3.89 -13.51
C ILE A 250 5.43 -2.64 -12.75
N LEU A 251 4.47 -2.01 -12.07
CA LEU A 251 4.67 -0.75 -11.35
C LEU A 251 4.85 -0.95 -9.84
N TYR A 252 4.34 -2.05 -9.30
CA TYR A 252 4.30 -2.29 -7.86
C TYR A 252 5.17 -3.47 -7.42
N GLN A 253 5.77 -3.34 -6.25
CA GLN A 253 6.52 -4.40 -5.57
C GLN A 253 5.60 -5.57 -5.26
N GLU A 254 4.36 -5.28 -4.86
CA GLU A 254 3.31 -6.25 -4.64
C GLU A 254 2.97 -7.03 -5.93
N GLN A 255 3.14 -6.46 -7.13
CA GLN A 255 2.98 -7.21 -8.39
C GLN A 255 4.10 -8.23 -8.58
N LEU A 256 5.37 -7.85 -8.33
CA LEU A 256 6.49 -8.80 -8.34
C LEU A 256 6.27 -9.93 -7.34
N MET A 257 5.86 -9.59 -6.11
CA MET A 257 5.57 -10.56 -5.07
C MET A 257 4.45 -11.54 -5.48
N THR A 258 3.35 -11.01 -6.04
CA THR A 258 2.23 -11.84 -6.50
C THR A 258 2.63 -12.73 -7.67
N ILE A 259 3.43 -12.23 -8.62
CA ILE A 259 3.96 -13.04 -9.73
C ILE A 259 4.83 -14.19 -9.19
N ALA A 260 5.71 -13.91 -8.23
CA ALA A 260 6.55 -14.92 -7.60
C ALA A 260 5.72 -16.04 -6.96
N ALA A 261 4.68 -15.68 -6.21
CA ALA A 261 3.79 -16.67 -5.59
C ALA A 261 3.02 -17.49 -6.63
N LEU A 262 2.48 -16.85 -7.68
CA LEU A 262 1.64 -17.50 -8.69
C LEU A 262 2.41 -18.41 -9.66
N VAL A 263 3.61 -17.98 -10.06
CA VAL A 263 4.39 -18.64 -11.12
C VAL A 263 5.56 -19.44 -10.55
N GLY A 264 6.24 -18.88 -9.55
CA GLY A 264 7.47 -19.44 -8.99
C GLY A 264 7.29 -20.27 -7.70
N ASN A 265 6.06 -20.50 -7.24
CA ASN A 265 5.76 -21.21 -5.97
C ASN A 265 6.44 -20.64 -4.72
N TYR A 266 6.81 -19.36 -4.75
CA TYR A 266 7.36 -18.71 -3.56
C TYR A 266 6.29 -18.67 -2.46
N THR A 267 6.68 -19.02 -1.23
CA THR A 267 5.81 -18.82 -0.05
C THR A 267 5.52 -17.34 0.12
N GLN A 268 4.42 -16.99 0.79
CA GLN A 268 4.00 -15.58 0.92
C GLN A 268 5.13 -14.66 1.41
N PHE A 269 5.87 -15.07 2.46
CA PHE A 269 7.05 -14.33 2.93
C PHE A 269 8.31 -14.56 2.09
N GLY A 270 8.43 -15.70 1.39
CA GLY A 270 9.49 -15.95 0.42
C GLY A 270 9.46 -15.01 -0.78
N THR A 271 8.32 -14.36 -1.06
CA THR A 271 8.21 -13.34 -2.11
C THR A 271 8.95 -12.03 -1.77
N LEU A 272 9.21 -11.73 -0.49
CA LEU A 272 9.95 -10.54 -0.07
C LEU A 272 11.41 -10.54 -0.54
N PRO A 273 12.22 -11.59 -0.25
CA PRO A 273 13.58 -11.65 -0.78
C PRO A 273 13.58 -11.70 -2.31
N PHE A 274 12.65 -12.42 -2.94
CA PHE A 274 12.48 -12.41 -4.40
C PHE A 274 12.32 -10.99 -4.95
N MET A 275 11.36 -10.23 -4.44
CA MET A 275 11.11 -8.85 -4.88
C MET A 275 12.32 -7.95 -4.65
N ARG A 276 13.05 -8.11 -3.54
CA ARG A 276 14.27 -7.35 -3.25
C ARG A 276 15.40 -7.61 -4.25
N THR A 277 15.46 -8.79 -4.88
CA THR A 277 16.53 -9.11 -5.85
C THR A 277 16.56 -8.15 -7.04
N PHE A 278 15.39 -7.60 -7.43
CA PHE A 278 15.28 -6.69 -8.57
C PHE A 278 15.92 -5.30 -8.33
N PHE A 279 16.27 -4.95 -7.09
CA PHE A 279 16.93 -3.68 -6.79
C PHE A 279 18.47 -3.72 -6.94
N TYR A 280 19.05 -4.90 -7.12
CA TYR A 280 20.50 -5.06 -7.34
C TYR A 280 20.90 -5.04 -8.83
N GLY A 281 19.93 -5.31 -9.72
CA GLY A 281 20.06 -5.17 -11.17
C GLY A 281 20.56 -6.42 -11.93
N PRO A 282 20.55 -6.40 -13.28
CA PRO A 282 20.74 -7.56 -14.16
C PRO A 282 22.14 -8.17 -14.20
N ARG A 283 23.15 -7.47 -13.67
CA ARG A 283 24.54 -7.98 -13.61
C ARG A 283 24.86 -8.67 -12.28
N ASP A 284 23.90 -8.73 -11.37
CA ASP A 284 24.07 -9.30 -10.04
C ASP A 284 23.86 -10.82 -10.06
N SER A 285 24.74 -11.55 -9.39
CA SER A 285 24.66 -13.02 -9.30
C SER A 285 23.40 -13.49 -8.56
N ALA A 286 22.86 -12.67 -7.65
CA ALA A 286 21.61 -12.97 -6.95
C ALA A 286 20.41 -12.94 -7.90
N LEU A 287 20.34 -11.99 -8.83
CA LEU A 287 19.24 -11.93 -9.80
C LEU A 287 19.33 -13.08 -10.81
N ALA A 288 20.54 -13.45 -11.23
CA ALA A 288 20.75 -14.63 -12.06
C ALA A 288 20.33 -15.93 -11.37
N ALA A 289 20.70 -16.12 -10.09
CA ALA A 289 20.28 -17.28 -9.31
C ALA A 289 18.75 -17.31 -9.11
N CYS A 290 18.15 -16.16 -8.80
CA CYS A 290 16.71 -15.97 -8.68
C CYS A 290 15.98 -16.34 -9.98
N ARG A 291 16.54 -15.96 -11.14
CA ARG A 291 16.01 -16.35 -12.45
C ARG A 291 15.97 -17.86 -12.62
N GLU A 292 17.08 -18.54 -12.36
CA GLU A 292 17.14 -19.99 -12.55
C GLU A 292 16.13 -20.73 -11.66
N GLU A 293 16.00 -20.31 -10.39
CA GLU A 293 15.00 -20.84 -9.47
C GLU A 293 13.56 -20.59 -9.97
N PHE A 294 13.26 -19.34 -10.36
CA PHE A 294 11.93 -18.99 -10.86
C PHE A 294 11.55 -19.75 -12.13
N MET A 295 12.47 -19.88 -13.09
CA MET A 295 12.25 -20.62 -14.34
C MET A 295 12.06 -22.11 -14.07
N ALA A 296 12.83 -22.70 -13.14
CA ALA A 296 12.64 -24.09 -12.72
C ALA A 296 11.26 -24.32 -12.11
N SER A 297 10.86 -23.50 -11.13
CA SER A 297 9.53 -23.58 -10.52
C SER A 297 8.40 -23.40 -11.54
N ALA A 298 8.57 -22.49 -12.50
CA ALA A 298 7.58 -22.26 -13.54
C ALA A 298 7.40 -23.47 -14.46
N ARG A 299 8.50 -24.16 -14.81
CA ARG A 299 8.47 -25.41 -15.58
C ARG A 299 7.79 -26.53 -14.80
N ASP A 300 8.09 -26.67 -13.51
CA ASP A 300 7.46 -27.68 -12.64
C ASP A 300 5.94 -27.44 -12.49
N ASN A 301 5.51 -26.18 -12.56
CA ASN A 301 4.12 -25.77 -12.60
C ASN A 301 3.43 -25.96 -13.97
N GLY A 302 4.16 -26.42 -14.98
CA GLY A 302 3.63 -26.67 -16.32
C GLY A 302 3.33 -25.39 -17.12
N TYR A 303 3.94 -24.26 -16.77
CA TYR A 303 3.80 -23.04 -17.57
C TYR A 303 4.65 -23.14 -18.85
N ASP A 304 4.14 -22.52 -19.92
CA ASP A 304 4.84 -22.39 -21.19
C ASP A 304 6.11 -21.55 -21.06
N GLU A 305 7.24 -22.11 -21.48
CA GLU A 305 8.56 -21.50 -21.26
C GLU A 305 8.73 -20.16 -21.97
N GLU A 306 8.17 -19.97 -23.18
CA GLU A 306 8.24 -18.70 -23.91
C GLU A 306 7.46 -17.61 -23.17
N LYS A 307 6.28 -17.94 -22.62
CA LYS A 307 5.47 -17.01 -21.84
C LYS A 307 6.15 -16.60 -20.53
N VAL A 308 6.76 -17.56 -19.84
CA VAL A 308 7.49 -17.31 -18.60
C VAL A 308 8.74 -16.48 -18.88
N GLN A 309 9.45 -16.75 -19.98
CA GLN A 309 10.59 -15.96 -20.41
C GLN A 309 10.19 -14.51 -20.70
N ALA A 310 9.12 -14.28 -21.45
CA ALA A 310 8.60 -12.94 -21.71
C ALA A 310 8.18 -12.20 -20.43
N LEU A 311 7.62 -12.93 -19.45
CA LEU A 311 7.29 -12.39 -18.13
C LEU A 311 8.56 -12.04 -17.34
N TRP A 312 9.58 -12.89 -17.36
CA TRP A 312 10.84 -12.62 -16.68
C TRP A 312 11.51 -11.37 -17.23
N GLU A 313 11.63 -11.25 -18.55
CA GLU A 313 12.21 -10.06 -19.21
C GLU A 313 11.45 -8.78 -18.84
N ARG A 314 10.12 -8.88 -18.70
CA ARG A 314 9.28 -7.79 -18.20
C ARG A 314 9.64 -7.43 -16.76
N MET A 315 9.77 -8.41 -15.86
CA MET A 315 10.16 -8.18 -14.46
C MET A 315 11.56 -7.60 -14.35
N GLU A 316 12.53 -8.10 -15.12
CA GLU A 316 13.90 -7.61 -15.11
C GLU A 316 13.98 -6.15 -15.57
N ARG A 317 13.20 -5.80 -16.61
CA ARG A 317 13.15 -4.43 -17.14
C ARG A 317 12.52 -3.44 -16.15
N PHE A 318 11.38 -3.78 -15.55
CA PHE A 318 10.60 -2.82 -14.74
C PHE A 318 10.80 -2.97 -13.24
N GLY A 319 11.28 -4.12 -12.78
CA GLY A 319 11.48 -4.46 -11.37
C GLY A 319 12.26 -3.41 -10.57
N PRO A 320 13.39 -2.88 -11.07
CA PRO A 320 14.16 -1.84 -10.37
C PRO A 320 13.36 -0.56 -10.09
N CYS A 321 12.35 -0.27 -10.92
CA CYS A 321 11.51 0.92 -10.85
C CYS A 321 10.21 0.68 -10.06
N THR A 322 10.00 -0.50 -9.46
CA THR A 322 8.74 -0.79 -8.77
C THR A 322 8.58 -0.04 -7.44
N PHE A 323 7.33 0.26 -7.08
CA PHE A 323 6.98 0.95 -5.83
C PHE A 323 6.18 0.13 -4.86
N ASN A 324 6.17 0.57 -3.60
CA ASN A 324 5.20 0.08 -2.63
C ASN A 324 3.79 0.58 -2.99
N LYS A 325 2.88 -0.33 -3.36
CA LYS A 325 1.49 -0.01 -3.70
C LYS A 325 0.73 0.55 -2.52
N SER A 326 0.95 0.01 -1.32
CA SER A 326 0.26 0.45 -0.09
C SER A 326 0.49 1.93 0.17
N HIS A 327 1.74 2.39 0.03
CA HIS A 327 2.07 3.80 0.13
C HIS A 327 1.46 4.62 -1.01
N ALA A 328 1.56 4.14 -2.25
CA ALA A 328 0.99 4.82 -3.43
C ALA A 328 -0.52 5.06 -3.29
N VAL A 329 -1.25 4.07 -2.78
CA VAL A 329 -2.71 4.14 -2.58
C VAL A 329 -3.06 5.21 -1.55
N CYS A 330 -2.36 5.22 -0.40
CA CYS A 330 -2.59 6.26 0.61
C CYS A 330 -2.29 7.65 0.05
N SER A 331 -1.16 7.83 -0.64
CA SER A 331 -0.81 9.10 -1.27
C SER A 331 -1.83 9.55 -2.32
N ALA A 332 -2.32 8.63 -3.16
CA ALA A 332 -3.35 8.93 -4.15
C ALA A 332 -4.68 9.32 -3.51
N LEU A 333 -5.08 8.66 -2.42
CA LEU A 333 -6.30 9.00 -1.68
C LEU A 333 -6.19 10.37 -1.01
N THR A 334 -5.07 10.65 -0.35
CA THR A 334 -4.81 11.99 0.22
C THR A 334 -4.87 13.06 -0.87
N SER A 335 -4.22 12.82 -2.02
CA SER A 335 -4.23 13.72 -3.17
C SER A 335 -5.64 13.94 -3.71
N TYR A 336 -6.45 12.89 -3.82
CA TYR A 336 -7.85 12.98 -4.20
C TYR A 336 -8.65 13.82 -3.20
N TYR A 337 -8.48 13.65 -1.89
CA TYR A 337 -9.25 14.43 -0.91
C TYR A 337 -8.83 15.89 -0.85
N CYS A 338 -7.55 16.22 -1.04
CA CYS A 338 -7.13 17.61 -1.24
C CYS A 338 -7.81 18.22 -2.47
N ALA A 339 -7.89 17.45 -3.58
CA ALA A 339 -8.59 17.88 -4.77
C ALA A 339 -10.11 18.01 -4.55
N TYR A 340 -10.72 17.13 -3.74
CA TYR A 340 -12.13 17.20 -3.40
C TYR A 340 -12.45 18.49 -2.65
N VAL A 341 -11.65 18.87 -1.66
CA VAL A 341 -11.83 20.15 -0.95
C VAL A 341 -11.79 21.30 -1.94
N LYS A 342 -10.69 21.42 -2.68
CA LYS A 342 -10.51 22.50 -3.66
C LYS A 342 -11.65 22.56 -4.68
N ALA A 343 -12.10 21.42 -5.18
CA ALA A 343 -13.21 21.35 -6.12
C ALA A 343 -14.51 21.88 -5.52
N HIS A 344 -14.77 21.70 -4.23
CA HIS A 344 -16.04 22.04 -3.60
C HIS A 344 -16.04 23.35 -2.80
N THR A 345 -14.89 23.81 -2.32
CA THR A 345 -14.75 25.06 -1.56
C THR A 345 -14.11 26.18 -2.37
N GLY A 346 -13.31 25.84 -3.40
CA GLY A 346 -12.51 26.81 -4.16
C GLY A 346 -11.20 27.22 -3.48
N ASP A 347 -10.93 26.69 -2.29
CA ASP A 347 -9.72 26.89 -1.49
C ASP A 347 -8.71 25.75 -1.68
#